data_AF-C7NMR9-F1
#
_entry.id   AF-C7NMR9-F1
#
_cell.length_a   1.000
_cell.length_b   1.000
_cell.length_c   1.000
_cell.angle_alpha   90.00
_cell.angle_beta   90.00
_cell.angle_gamma   90.00
#
_symmetry.space_group_name_H-M   'P 1'
#
loop_
_entity.id
_entity.type
_entity.pdbx_description
1 polymer ?
#
loop_
_entity_poly.entity_id
_entity_poly.type
_entity_poly.pdbx_seq_one_letter_code
_entity_poly.pdbx_strand_id
1 'polypeptide(L)'
;MAEKDSTGSGTTADGLPTDVIETVERLTRHARRADEERTAGLRDRRDELLAEHGFEARIRSERDGDVLVCYPTGWLDDGEVVFDRIDDRSRAVERPLDPETDADWETIDADNRRIVDMVEERYGPVHAANAAAFADFMSNHHALRIADATADHVAEFRAEYFPRNAFPDDEQRAVLSESLEHVFEVVDGEGPPIEREADGSDV
;
A
#
# COMPACT_ATOMS: atom_id res chain seq x y z
N MET A 1 28.07 -3.96 -25.24
CA MET A 1 26.80 -4.45 -25.83
C MET A 1 25.89 -4.75 -24.66
N ALA A 2 24.70 -4.16 -24.66
CA ALA A 2 23.78 -4.20 -23.54
C ALA A 2 23.09 -5.56 -23.45
N GLU A 3 23.23 -6.24 -22.32
CA GLU A 3 22.27 -7.22 -21.85
C GLU A 3 21.15 -6.42 -21.18
N LYS A 4 19.94 -6.53 -21.72
CA LYS A 4 18.74 -5.98 -21.12
C LYS A 4 18.33 -6.90 -19.98
N ASP A 5 18.34 -6.37 -18.77
CA ASP A 5 17.61 -6.93 -17.63
C ASP A 5 16.13 -7.06 -18.02
N SER A 6 15.68 -8.31 -18.11
CA SER A 6 14.25 -8.63 -18.11
C SER A 6 13.74 -8.45 -16.69
N THR A 7 13.05 -7.33 -16.44
CA THR A 7 12.13 -7.20 -15.31
C THR A 7 11.16 -8.37 -15.36
N GLY A 8 11.30 -9.30 -14.41
CA GLY A 8 10.48 -10.50 -14.33
C GLY A 8 9.04 -10.15 -13.94
N SER A 9 8.22 -9.82 -14.93
CA SER A 9 6.77 -9.98 -14.83
C SER A 9 6.48 -11.48 -14.76
N GLY A 10 6.44 -12.02 -13.55
CA GLY A 10 6.10 -13.42 -13.29
C GLY A 10 4.60 -13.65 -13.46
N THR A 11 4.09 -13.57 -14.69
CA THR A 11 2.73 -14.01 -15.01
C THR A 11 2.68 -15.54 -14.92
N THR A 12 1.96 -16.09 -13.94
CA THR A 12 1.47 -17.46 -14.06
C THR A 12 0.25 -17.43 -14.99
N ALA A 13 0.22 -18.35 -15.95
CA ALA A 13 -0.61 -18.26 -17.17
C ALA A 13 -2.15 -18.28 -16.98
N ASP A 14 -2.68 -18.17 -15.75
CA ASP A 14 -4.12 -18.14 -15.44
C ASP A 14 -4.41 -17.50 -14.05
N GLY A 15 -3.49 -16.68 -13.52
CA GLY A 15 -3.52 -16.18 -12.14
C GLY A 15 -3.37 -14.66 -12.01
N LEU A 16 -3.60 -14.14 -10.80
CA LEU A 16 -3.40 -12.74 -10.46
C LEU A 16 -1.90 -12.37 -10.52
N PRO A 17 -1.53 -11.23 -11.12
CA PRO A 17 -0.16 -10.71 -11.05
C PRO A 17 0.28 -10.50 -9.59
N THR A 18 1.56 -10.73 -9.29
CA THR A 18 2.09 -10.61 -7.92
C THR A 18 1.86 -9.22 -7.33
N ASP A 19 2.11 -8.18 -8.12
CA ASP A 19 1.89 -6.77 -7.79
C ASP A 19 0.42 -6.47 -7.46
N VAL A 20 -0.51 -7.09 -8.19
CA VAL A 20 -1.95 -7.00 -7.92
C VAL A 20 -2.27 -7.70 -6.60
N ILE A 21 -1.74 -8.91 -6.36
CA ILE A 21 -1.96 -9.64 -5.11
C ILE A 21 -1.47 -8.82 -3.90
N GLU A 22 -0.27 -8.25 -3.99
CA GLU A 22 0.31 -7.41 -2.95
C GLU A 22 -0.55 -6.16 -2.68
N THR A 23 -1.04 -5.53 -3.75
CA THR A 23 -1.94 -4.36 -3.64
C THR A 23 -3.27 -4.72 -2.99
N VAL A 24 -3.92 -5.81 -3.41
CA VAL A 24 -5.20 -6.28 -2.85
C VAL A 24 -5.07 -6.65 -1.38
N GLU A 25 -3.98 -7.34 -1.02
CA GLU A 25 -3.65 -7.67 0.36
C GLU A 25 -3.50 -6.40 1.22
N ARG A 26 -2.74 -5.43 0.74
CA ARG A 26 -2.53 -4.15 1.40
C ARG A 26 -3.83 -3.36 1.60
N LEU A 27 -4.62 -3.19 0.55
CA LEU A 27 -5.94 -2.55 0.62
C LEU A 27 -6.84 -3.24 1.67
N THR A 28 -6.79 -4.57 1.72
CA THR A 28 -7.55 -5.36 2.70
C THR A 28 -7.07 -5.11 4.14
N ARG A 29 -5.75 -5.07 4.36
CA ARG A 29 -5.17 -4.76 5.68
C ARG A 29 -5.54 -3.33 6.13
N HIS A 30 -5.51 -2.37 5.22
CA HIS A 30 -5.93 -0.99 5.50
C HIS A 30 -7.40 -0.88 5.83
N ALA A 31 -8.26 -1.54 5.06
CA ALA A 31 -9.69 -1.55 5.32
C ALA A 31 -10.06 -2.16 6.69
N ARG A 32 -9.19 -2.99 7.29
CA ARG A 32 -9.39 -3.53 8.65
C ARG A 32 -9.02 -2.55 9.77
N ARG A 33 -8.21 -1.53 9.46
CA ARG A 33 -7.71 -0.54 10.43
C ARG A 33 -8.35 0.84 10.25
N ALA A 34 -8.99 1.07 9.11
CA ALA A 34 -9.64 2.32 8.76
C ALA A 34 -10.99 2.51 9.48
N ASP A 35 -11.46 3.76 9.49
CA ASP A 35 -12.84 4.11 9.82
C ASP A 35 -13.83 3.60 8.75
N GLU A 36 -15.14 3.64 9.04
CA GLU A 36 -16.18 3.07 8.18
C GLU A 36 -16.22 3.68 6.78
N GLU A 37 -16.02 4.99 6.65
CA GLU A 37 -16.06 5.70 5.37
C GLU A 37 -14.89 5.28 4.48
N ARG A 38 -13.66 5.30 5.03
CA ARG A 38 -12.48 4.84 4.29
C ARG A 38 -12.49 3.34 4.02
N THR A 39 -13.09 2.54 4.90
CA THR A 39 -13.20 1.08 4.71
C THR A 39 -13.97 0.75 3.44
N ALA A 40 -15.05 1.48 3.14
CA ALA A 40 -15.83 1.26 1.93
C ALA A 40 -15.00 1.54 0.66
N GLY A 41 -14.36 2.71 0.58
CA GLY A 41 -13.55 3.07 -0.59
C GLY A 41 -12.36 2.13 -0.84
N LEU A 42 -11.69 1.68 0.23
CA LEU A 42 -10.60 0.70 0.13
C LEU A 42 -11.08 -0.66 -0.39
N ARG A 43 -12.29 -1.09 0.01
CA ARG A 43 -12.90 -2.34 -0.48
C ARG A 43 -13.36 -2.21 -1.92
N ASP A 44 -14.00 -1.11 -2.28
CA ASP A 44 -14.46 -0.86 -3.65
C ASP A 44 -13.27 -0.88 -4.61
N ARG A 45 -12.17 -0.19 -4.28
CA ARG A 45 -10.96 -0.22 -5.08
C ARG A 45 -10.36 -1.62 -5.22
N ARG A 46 -10.31 -2.37 -4.12
CA ARG A 46 -9.83 -3.76 -4.14
C ARG A 46 -10.69 -4.63 -5.07
N ASP A 47 -12.01 -4.47 -4.98
CA ASP A 47 -12.97 -5.27 -5.73
C ASP A 47 -12.96 -4.90 -7.22
N GLU A 48 -12.81 -3.61 -7.56
CA GLU A 48 -12.58 -3.13 -8.93
C GLU A 48 -11.31 -3.75 -9.53
N LEU A 49 -10.19 -3.67 -8.80
CA LEU A 49 -8.91 -4.22 -9.26
C LEU A 49 -8.98 -5.74 -9.45
N LEU A 50 -9.61 -6.49 -8.55
CA LEU A 50 -9.78 -7.94 -8.71
C LEU A 50 -10.71 -8.29 -9.87
N ALA A 51 -11.78 -7.51 -10.09
CA ALA A 51 -12.73 -7.73 -11.17
C ALA A 51 -12.07 -7.58 -12.56
N GLU A 52 -11.11 -6.67 -12.72
CA GLU A 52 -10.31 -6.55 -13.95
C GLU A 52 -9.57 -7.84 -14.33
N HIS A 53 -9.27 -8.67 -13.33
CA HIS A 53 -8.61 -9.96 -13.49
C HIS A 53 -9.56 -11.16 -13.40
N GLY A 54 -10.86 -10.95 -13.18
CA GLY A 54 -11.85 -12.03 -13.03
C GLY A 54 -11.81 -12.75 -11.68
N PHE A 55 -11.47 -12.01 -10.61
CA PHE A 55 -11.42 -12.49 -9.24
C PHE A 55 -12.35 -11.70 -8.31
N GLU A 56 -12.66 -12.29 -7.16
CA GLU A 56 -13.40 -11.66 -6.06
C GLU A 56 -12.79 -12.07 -4.71
N ALA A 57 -12.77 -11.14 -3.75
CA ALA A 57 -12.17 -11.36 -2.42
C ALA A 57 -13.18 -11.89 -1.40
N ARG A 58 -12.74 -12.82 -0.54
CA ARG A 58 -13.38 -13.15 0.74
C ARG A 58 -12.36 -13.19 1.86
N ILE A 59 -12.83 -12.95 3.09
CA ILE A 59 -12.05 -13.14 4.31
C ILE A 59 -12.49 -14.44 4.96
N ARG A 60 -11.55 -15.36 5.16
CA ARG A 60 -11.75 -16.60 5.91
C ARG A 60 -11.10 -16.44 7.28
N SER A 61 -11.91 -16.40 8.33
CA SER A 61 -11.40 -16.37 9.70
C SER A 61 -10.97 -17.76 10.13
N GLU A 62 -9.71 -17.90 10.53
CA GLU A 62 -9.15 -19.12 11.11
C GLU A 62 -8.73 -18.88 12.56
N ARG A 63 -8.43 -19.97 13.28
CA ARG A 63 -8.01 -19.91 14.68
C ARG A 63 -6.72 -19.11 14.86
N ASP A 64 -5.82 -19.21 13.88
CA ASP A 64 -4.48 -18.64 13.93
C ASP A 64 -4.36 -17.37 13.06
N GLY A 65 -5.49 -16.85 12.55
CA GLY A 65 -5.53 -15.60 11.78
C GLY A 65 -6.62 -15.50 10.73
N ASP A 66 -6.92 -14.28 10.31
CA ASP A 66 -7.75 -14.04 9.12
C ASP A 66 -6.91 -14.23 7.86
N VAL A 67 -7.49 -14.87 6.84
CA VAL A 67 -6.87 -15.08 5.52
C VAL A 67 -7.72 -14.40 4.46
N LEU A 68 -7.10 -13.55 3.64
CA LEU A 68 -7.68 -13.07 2.39
C LEU A 68 -7.61 -14.18 1.36
N VAL A 69 -8.74 -14.50 0.74
CA VAL A 69 -8.83 -15.46 -0.35
C VAL A 69 -9.41 -14.76 -1.58
N CYS A 70 -8.64 -14.74 -2.66
CA CYS A 70 -9.10 -14.25 -3.96
C CYS A 70 -9.54 -15.46 -4.80
N TYR A 71 -10.84 -15.58 -5.04
CA TYR A 71 -11.44 -16.64 -5.86
C TYR A 71 -11.65 -16.18 -7.29
N PRO A 72 -11.46 -17.04 -8.29
CA PRO A 72 -12.03 -16.77 -9.62
C PRO A 72 -13.54 -16.52 -9.50
N THR A 73 -14.04 -15.44 -10.11
CA THR A 73 -15.46 -15.04 -10.07
C THR A 73 -16.39 -16.19 -10.45
N GLY A 74 -15.99 -17.04 -11.41
CA GLY A 74 -16.79 -18.19 -11.85
C GLY A 74 -17.05 -19.25 -10.77
N TRP A 75 -16.31 -19.24 -9.67
CA TRP A 75 -16.53 -20.16 -8.54
C TRP A 75 -17.57 -19.65 -7.53
N LEU A 76 -17.96 -18.38 -7.63
CA LEU A 76 -18.90 -17.76 -6.72
C LEU A 76 -20.31 -17.69 -7.30
N ASP A 77 -21.29 -17.74 -6.41
CA ASP A 77 -22.70 -17.49 -6.67
C ASP A 77 -23.23 -16.66 -5.50
N ASP A 78 -23.65 -15.42 -5.76
CA ASP A 78 -24.03 -14.45 -4.73
C ASP A 78 -23.00 -14.32 -3.58
N GLY A 79 -21.70 -14.33 -3.93
CA GLY A 79 -20.59 -14.22 -2.98
C GLY A 79 -20.27 -15.51 -2.21
N GLU A 80 -21.00 -16.61 -2.46
CA GLU A 80 -20.77 -17.92 -1.85
C GLU A 80 -20.01 -18.87 -2.78
N VAL A 81 -19.08 -19.64 -2.23
CA VAL A 81 -18.25 -20.59 -3.00
C VAL A 81 -19.08 -21.81 -3.39
N VAL A 82 -19.20 -22.08 -4.69
CA VAL A 82 -19.86 -23.26 -5.23
C VAL A 82 -18.82 -24.34 -5.53
N PHE A 83 -18.69 -25.32 -4.64
CA PHE A 83 -17.68 -26.39 -4.75
C PHE A 83 -17.71 -27.15 -6.08
N ASP A 84 -18.88 -27.35 -6.67
CA ASP A 84 -19.03 -28.03 -7.97
C ASP A 84 -18.44 -27.24 -9.15
N ARG A 85 -18.17 -25.93 -8.99
CA ARG A 85 -17.54 -25.07 -10.00
C ARG A 85 -16.01 -25.00 -9.86
N ILE A 86 -15.43 -25.69 -8.87
CA ILE A 86 -14.00 -25.67 -8.60
C ILE A 86 -13.31 -26.79 -9.37
N ASP A 87 -12.69 -26.43 -10.50
CA ASP A 87 -11.91 -27.38 -11.30
C ASP A 87 -10.49 -27.60 -10.74
N ASP A 88 -9.86 -26.53 -10.24
CA ASP A 88 -8.50 -26.54 -9.71
C ASP A 88 -8.34 -25.52 -8.57
N ARG A 89 -8.32 -26.01 -7.33
CA ARG A 89 -8.17 -25.19 -6.11
C ARG A 89 -6.92 -24.32 -6.08
N SER A 90 -5.87 -24.67 -6.83
CA SER A 90 -4.63 -23.88 -6.86
C SER A 90 -4.79 -22.51 -7.52
N ARG A 91 -5.90 -22.28 -8.22
CA ARG A 91 -6.24 -20.98 -8.82
C ARG A 91 -6.72 -19.94 -7.80
N ALA A 92 -7.14 -20.35 -6.60
CA ALA A 92 -7.41 -19.39 -5.53
C ALA A 92 -6.10 -18.91 -4.92
N VAL A 93 -6.00 -17.60 -4.67
CA VAL A 93 -4.84 -16.99 -4.02
C VAL A 93 -5.18 -16.73 -2.56
N GLU A 94 -4.39 -17.29 -1.64
CA GLU A 94 -4.56 -17.10 -0.20
C GLU A 94 -3.42 -16.23 0.37
N ARG A 95 -3.77 -15.20 1.13
CA ARG A 95 -2.83 -14.30 1.81
C ARG A 95 -3.20 -14.14 3.28
N PRO A 96 -2.32 -14.54 4.23
CA PRO A 96 -2.52 -14.24 5.64
C PRO A 96 -2.61 -12.73 5.87
N LEU A 97 -3.56 -12.28 6.70
CA LEU A 97 -3.75 -10.86 7.02
C LEU A 97 -3.22 -10.48 8.41
N ASP A 98 -2.75 -11.46 9.16
CA ASP A 98 -2.00 -11.19 10.39
C ASP A 98 -0.64 -10.56 10.05
N PRO A 99 -0.09 -9.75 10.97
CA PRO A 99 1.11 -8.99 10.71
C PRO A 99 2.23 -9.90 10.20
N GLU A 100 2.78 -9.54 9.03
CA GLU A 100 4.03 -10.10 8.53
C GLU A 100 5.14 -9.74 9.52
N THR A 101 5.35 -10.60 10.51
CA THR A 101 6.45 -10.46 11.48
C THR A 101 7.81 -10.78 10.86
N ASP A 102 7.85 -11.19 9.57
CA ASP A 102 9.01 -11.78 8.89
C ASP A 102 9.47 -11.00 7.63
N ALA A 103 8.90 -9.83 7.31
CA ALA A 103 9.44 -9.03 6.22
C ALA A 103 10.86 -8.55 6.60
N ASP A 104 11.87 -8.94 5.80
CA ASP A 104 13.25 -8.54 6.06
C ASP A 104 13.39 -7.03 5.89
N TRP A 105 14.13 -6.39 6.81
CA TRP A 105 14.37 -4.95 6.84
C TRP A 105 14.94 -4.43 5.52
N GLU A 106 15.76 -5.24 4.84
CA GLU A 106 16.31 -4.90 3.53
C GLU A 106 15.20 -4.81 2.45
N THR A 107 14.20 -5.68 2.52
CA THR A 107 13.05 -5.65 1.59
C THR A 107 12.18 -4.43 1.86
N ILE A 108 11.90 -4.13 3.14
CA ILE A 108 11.14 -2.94 3.53
C ILE A 108 11.82 -1.66 3.04
N ASP A 109 13.13 -1.52 3.29
CA ASP A 109 13.86 -0.33 2.85
C ASP A 109 13.87 -0.24 1.32
N ALA A 110 14.14 -1.33 0.60
CA ALA A 110 14.12 -1.35 -0.86
C ALA A 110 12.75 -0.93 -1.44
N ASP A 111 11.64 -1.42 -0.87
CA ASP A 111 10.29 -1.04 -1.29
C ASP A 111 10.03 0.44 -1.05
N ASN A 112 10.45 0.97 0.11
CA ASN A 112 10.32 2.39 0.43
C ASN A 112 11.17 3.28 -0.48
N ARG A 113 12.38 2.86 -0.87
CA ARG A 113 13.23 3.61 -1.80
C ARG A 113 12.66 3.69 -3.20
N ARG A 114 12.02 2.64 -3.70
CA ARG A 114 11.32 2.70 -5.00
C ARG A 114 10.24 3.79 -5.03
N ILE A 115 9.56 4.02 -3.91
CA ILE A 115 8.56 5.09 -3.80
C ILE A 115 9.23 6.47 -3.89
N VAL A 116 10.37 6.64 -3.23
CA VAL A 116 11.16 7.89 -3.32
C VAL A 116 11.58 8.17 -4.76
N ASP A 117 12.09 7.15 -5.47
CA ASP A 117 12.53 7.26 -6.86
C ASP A 117 11.38 7.62 -7.82
N MET A 118 10.18 7.12 -7.57
CA MET A 118 8.99 7.50 -8.33
C MET A 118 8.52 8.93 -8.03
N VAL A 119 8.66 9.40 -6.78
CA VAL A 119 8.28 10.76 -6.37
C VAL A 119 9.24 11.81 -6.94
N GLU A 120 10.54 11.68 -6.68
CA GLU A 120 11.50 11.52 -7.78
C GLU A 120 11.18 12.09 -9.16
N GLU A 121 11.01 11.12 -10.06
CA GLU A 121 10.71 11.26 -11.47
C GLU A 121 9.47 12.13 -11.75
N ARG A 122 8.45 12.04 -10.90
CA ARG A 122 7.13 12.65 -11.20
C ARG A 122 6.95 14.07 -10.66
N TYR A 123 7.48 14.37 -9.48
CA TYR A 123 7.24 15.62 -8.76
C TYR A 123 8.51 16.40 -8.46
N GLY A 124 9.67 15.75 -8.55
CA GLY A 124 10.98 16.41 -8.45
C GLY A 124 11.62 16.34 -7.06
N PRO A 125 12.83 16.92 -6.93
CA PRO A 125 13.77 16.58 -5.88
C PRO A 125 13.36 17.06 -4.48
N VAL A 126 12.61 18.15 -4.37
CA VAL A 126 12.15 18.64 -3.06
C VAL A 126 11.14 17.67 -2.43
N HIS A 127 10.22 17.14 -3.24
CA HIS A 127 9.26 16.13 -2.80
C HIS A 127 9.95 14.80 -2.52
N ALA A 128 10.92 14.43 -3.35
CA ALA A 128 11.74 13.23 -3.13
C ALA A 128 12.51 13.29 -1.80
N ALA A 129 13.06 14.45 -1.45
CA ALA A 129 13.77 14.61 -0.17
C ALA A 129 12.84 14.43 1.04
N ASN A 130 11.63 14.96 0.97
CA ASN A 130 10.60 14.73 1.99
C ASN A 130 10.14 13.27 2.03
N ALA A 131 9.94 12.64 0.87
CA ALA A 131 9.61 11.22 0.75
C ALA A 131 10.71 10.33 1.34
N ALA A 132 11.98 10.69 1.14
CA ALA A 132 13.13 9.98 1.70
C ALA A 132 13.15 10.05 3.23
N ALA A 133 12.85 11.22 3.82
CA ALA A 133 12.73 11.35 5.27
C ALA A 133 11.57 10.49 5.82
N PHE A 134 10.45 10.41 5.09
CA PHE A 134 9.34 9.54 5.47
C PHE A 134 9.68 8.06 5.32
N ALA A 135 10.43 7.68 4.27
CA ALA A 135 10.97 6.34 4.10
C ALA A 135 11.89 5.96 5.28
N ASP A 136 12.79 6.85 5.69
CA ASP A 136 13.68 6.62 6.83
C ASP A 136 12.91 6.41 8.13
N PHE A 137 11.83 7.17 8.34
CA PHE A 137 10.94 7.00 9.48
C PHE A 137 10.22 5.66 9.45
N MET A 138 9.55 5.33 8.36
CA MET A 138 8.77 4.09 8.23
C MET A 138 9.67 2.86 8.30
N SER A 139 10.79 2.87 7.58
CA SER A 139 11.80 1.81 7.63
C SER A 139 12.36 1.70 9.03
N ASN A 140 13.06 2.71 9.57
CA ASN A 140 13.88 2.55 10.77
C ASN A 140 13.09 2.60 12.09
N HIS A 141 12.01 3.38 12.15
CA HIS A 141 11.26 3.58 13.40
C HIS A 141 10.17 2.52 13.57
N HIS A 142 9.51 2.13 12.48
CA HIS A 142 8.36 1.23 12.53
C HIS A 142 8.61 -0.15 11.94
N ALA A 143 9.71 -0.39 11.22
CA ALA A 143 9.89 -1.63 10.46
C ALA A 143 8.76 -1.86 9.44
N LEU A 144 8.26 -0.78 8.82
CA LEU A 144 7.09 -0.82 7.96
C LEU A 144 7.38 -0.24 6.59
N ARG A 145 6.68 -0.77 5.60
CA ARG A 145 6.58 -0.14 4.29
C ARG A 145 5.77 1.15 4.44
N ILE A 146 6.12 2.19 3.67
CA ILE A 146 5.31 3.41 3.49
C ILE A 146 3.89 3.04 3.10
N ALA A 147 3.77 1.99 2.29
CA ALA A 147 2.49 1.49 1.84
C ALA A 147 1.61 1.00 2.99
N ASP A 148 2.17 0.61 4.14
CA ASP A 148 1.44 0.23 5.36
C ASP A 148 1.28 1.39 6.36
N ALA A 149 1.65 2.62 5.99
CA ALA A 149 1.53 3.78 6.86
C ALA A 149 0.05 4.08 7.21
N THR A 150 -0.17 4.54 8.43
CA THR A 150 -1.49 4.95 8.93
C THR A 150 -1.53 6.46 9.11
N ALA A 151 -2.73 7.01 9.39
CA ALA A 151 -2.86 8.42 9.72
C ALA A 151 -2.06 8.80 10.99
N ASP A 152 -1.97 7.89 11.97
CA ASP A 152 -1.19 8.11 13.19
C ASP A 152 0.31 8.18 12.88
N HIS A 153 0.82 7.29 12.00
CA HIS A 153 2.22 7.36 11.55
C HIS A 153 2.51 8.69 10.83
N VAL A 154 1.58 9.18 10.00
CA VAL A 154 1.72 10.49 9.33
C VAL A 154 1.75 11.63 10.35
N ALA A 155 0.84 11.62 11.33
CA ALA A 155 0.77 12.65 12.36
C ALA A 155 2.05 12.67 13.22
N GLU A 156 2.51 11.50 13.66
CA GLU A 156 3.77 11.32 14.39
C GLU A 156 4.96 11.81 13.56
N PHE A 157 5.05 11.41 12.30
CA PHE A 157 6.13 11.84 11.42
C PHE A 157 6.22 13.37 11.35
N ARG A 158 5.08 14.04 11.11
CA ARG A 158 5.03 15.51 10.93
C ARG A 158 5.32 16.26 12.23
N ALA A 159 4.70 15.84 13.33
CA ALA A 159 4.81 16.54 14.60
C ALA A 159 6.13 16.26 15.32
N GLU A 160 6.69 15.07 15.14
CA GLU A 160 7.77 14.57 15.99
C GLU A 160 9.04 14.26 15.23
N TYR A 161 8.96 13.39 14.21
CA TYR A 161 10.16 12.85 13.58
C TYR A 161 10.82 13.85 12.64
N PHE A 162 10.05 14.39 11.69
CA PHE A 162 10.52 15.27 10.63
C PHE A 162 11.26 16.52 11.17
N PRO A 163 10.70 17.31 12.11
CA PRO A 163 11.40 18.49 12.62
C PRO A 163 12.65 18.17 13.45
N ARG A 164 12.74 16.97 14.05
CA ARG A 164 13.84 16.59 14.95
C ARG A 164 14.97 15.84 14.27
N ASN A 165 14.67 15.08 13.21
CA ASN A 165 15.62 14.15 12.61
C ASN A 165 15.96 14.46 11.15
N ALA A 166 15.00 14.99 10.36
CA ALA A 166 15.23 15.26 8.94
C ALA A 166 15.97 16.58 8.69
N PHE A 167 15.98 17.49 9.67
CA PHE A 167 16.56 18.83 9.57
C PHE A 167 16.20 19.56 8.27
N PRO A 168 14.89 19.69 7.94
CA PRO A 168 14.46 20.21 6.64
C PRO A 168 14.84 21.68 6.48
N ASP A 169 14.97 22.14 5.24
CA ASP A 169 14.98 23.57 4.92
C ASP A 169 13.56 24.16 4.87
N ASP A 170 13.45 25.47 4.58
CA ASP A 170 12.17 26.17 4.52
C ASP A 170 11.29 25.67 3.37
N GLU A 171 11.89 25.28 2.25
CA GLU A 171 11.17 24.81 1.07
C GLU A 171 10.55 23.43 1.35
N GLN A 172 11.35 22.52 1.90
CA GLN A 172 10.92 21.20 2.35
C GLN A 172 9.79 21.28 3.38
N ARG A 173 9.88 22.21 4.35
CA ARG A 173 8.80 22.45 5.32
C ARG A 173 7.51 22.89 4.64
N ALA A 174 7.61 23.87 3.73
CA ALA A 174 6.44 24.46 3.08
C ALA A 174 5.66 23.44 2.26
N VAL A 175 6.33 22.48 1.62
CA VAL A 175 5.70 21.48 0.75
C VAL A 175 5.50 20.12 1.41
N LEU A 176 5.68 19.99 2.73
CA LEU A 176 5.65 18.69 3.42
C LEU A 176 4.33 17.93 3.21
N SER A 177 3.20 18.59 3.46
CA SER A 177 1.88 17.95 3.36
C SER A 177 1.59 17.48 1.92
N GLU A 178 1.92 18.34 0.94
CA GLU A 178 1.80 18.01 -0.48
C GLU A 178 2.73 16.86 -0.87
N SER A 179 3.95 16.83 -0.34
CA SER A 179 4.90 15.73 -0.60
C SER A 179 4.37 14.39 -0.10
N LEU A 180 3.72 14.36 1.06
CA LEU A 180 3.13 13.14 1.61
C LEU A 180 1.92 12.69 0.78
N GLU A 181 1.12 13.61 0.26
CA GLU A 181 0.05 13.27 -0.68
C GLU A 181 0.60 12.63 -1.96
N HIS A 182 1.67 13.19 -2.54
CA HIS A 182 2.34 12.61 -3.71
C HIS A 182 2.91 11.22 -3.43
N VAL A 183 3.47 11.00 -2.23
CA VAL A 183 3.93 9.67 -1.80
C VAL A 183 2.79 8.66 -1.85
N PHE A 184 1.63 8.98 -1.29
CA PHE A 184 0.51 8.04 -1.28
C PHE A 184 -0.18 7.91 -2.64
N GLU A 185 -0.19 8.96 -3.47
CA GLU A 185 -0.66 8.88 -4.85
C GLU A 185 0.15 7.83 -5.63
N VAL A 186 1.47 7.80 -5.43
CA VAL A 186 2.37 6.87 -6.09
C VAL A 186 2.22 5.43 -5.58
N VAL A 187 1.88 5.23 -4.30
CA VAL A 187 1.69 3.89 -3.72
C VAL A 187 0.40 3.26 -4.22
N ASP A 188 -0.72 4.00 -4.12
CA ASP A 188 -2.07 3.45 -4.19
C ASP A 188 -3.09 4.49 -4.67
N GLY A 189 -2.71 5.60 -5.32
CA GLY A 189 -3.66 6.61 -5.84
C GLY A 189 -4.51 7.38 -4.83
N GLU A 190 -4.69 6.92 -3.57
CA GLU A 190 -5.28 7.72 -2.48
C GLU A 190 -4.74 7.27 -1.11
N GLY A 191 -4.15 8.20 -0.36
CA GLY A 191 -3.54 7.97 0.95
C GLY A 191 -4.46 8.24 2.15
N PRO A 192 -3.98 8.02 3.39
CA PRO A 192 -4.67 8.55 4.56
C PRO A 192 -4.84 10.07 4.44
N PRO A 193 -5.91 10.66 5.01
CA PRO A 193 -6.12 12.10 4.96
C PRO A 193 -4.95 12.82 5.62
N ILE A 194 -4.37 13.77 4.90
CA ILE A 194 -3.26 14.59 5.38
C ILE A 194 -3.83 15.96 5.77
N GLU A 195 -3.93 16.24 7.07
CA GLU A 195 -4.44 17.53 7.53
C GLU A 195 -3.48 18.65 7.13
N ARG A 196 -3.84 19.49 6.17
CA ARG A 196 -3.09 20.73 5.92
C ARG A 196 -3.27 21.63 7.12
N GLU A 197 -2.18 22.15 7.69
CA GLU A 197 -2.29 23.25 8.63
C GLU A 197 -2.95 24.41 7.87
N ALA A 198 -4.11 24.85 8.35
CA ALA A 198 -4.80 25.99 7.75
C ALA A 198 -3.83 27.17 7.75
N ASP A 199 -3.56 27.72 6.57
CA ASP A 199 -2.79 28.95 6.43
C ASP A 199 -3.41 29.98 7.39
N GLY A 200 -2.65 30.35 8.41
CA GLY A 200 -3.04 31.31 9.44
C GLY A 200 -3.05 32.72 8.87
N SER A 201 -3.82 32.94 7.81
CA SER A 201 -4.00 34.21 7.13
C SER A 201 -5.45 34.66 7.30
N ASP A 202 -5.81 34.92 8.56
CA ASP A 202 -6.87 35.87 8.91
C ASP A 202 -6.21 36.96 9.76
N VAL A 203 -5.80 38.04 9.09
CA VAL A 203 -5.51 39.37 9.65
C VAL A 203 -6.69 40.27 9.34
#